data_AF-A0A9W5YY97-F1
#
_entry.id   AF-A0A9W5YY97-F1
#
_cell.length_a   1.000
_cell.length_b   1.000
_cell.length_c   1.000
_cell.angle_alpha   90.00
_cell.angle_beta   90.00
_cell.angle_gamma   90.00
#
_symmetry.space_group_name_H-M   'P 1'
#
loop_
_entity.id
_entity.type
_entity.pdbx_description
1 polymer ?
#
loop_
_entity_poly.entity_id
_entity_poly.type
_entity_poly.pdbx_seq_one_letter_code
_entity_poly.pdbx_strand_id
1 'polypeptide(L)'
;MDLFTRVQTSFLSWKHETPLSSGNYTSPKFQSWHTFDPVQGWIATRSDIYTNTPADPAGGSDTSGLVLLTWNIDATSPQTEKRVTKIITCIIGLDPRVDIIFLQEVSKPALQQILKDERVRELWLSSECDDTSWGDQSFAVMTLLSKARFTTTAVIGPIWRVKFPSHFARDALCCDIFVSSPKEPTPTRIRLVNVHLDSLPIKPSHRPRQVSIVSSLLRDAGQGLVAGDFNPVLDEDNGLLEKSGLVDAWTSLKPEEPGFTWGVDGKQPFPPNRLDRIGILGLRSHDIKTLEPKPISGSSDDEPLWSDHHALVYSFGLVNE
;
A
#
# COMPACT_ATOMS: atom_id res chain seq x y z
N MET A 1 -20.88 -0.45 20.06
CA MET A 1 -20.99 -0.93 18.66
C MET A 1 -22.37 -1.49 18.48
N ASP A 2 -23.11 -0.98 17.51
CA ASP A 2 -24.49 -1.37 17.20
C ASP A 2 -24.54 -2.80 16.62
N LEU A 3 -25.59 -3.55 16.95
CA LEU A 3 -25.78 -4.95 16.56
C LEU A 3 -25.91 -5.08 15.03
N PHE A 4 -26.53 -4.09 14.39
CA PHE A 4 -26.64 -4.01 12.93
C PHE A 4 -25.28 -3.86 12.24
N THR A 5 -24.42 -2.97 12.75
CA THR A 5 -23.07 -2.79 12.20
C THR A 5 -22.25 -4.08 12.29
N ARG A 6 -22.37 -4.83 13.40
CA ARG A 6 -21.65 -6.10 13.56
C ARG A 6 -22.12 -7.17 12.57
N VAL A 7 -23.42 -7.29 12.34
CA VAL A 7 -23.99 -8.22 11.35
C VAL A 7 -23.55 -7.83 9.93
N GLN A 8 -23.61 -6.54 9.60
CA GLN A 8 -23.17 -6.03 8.31
C GLN A 8 -21.68 -6.29 8.06
N THR A 9 -20.80 -5.96 9.03
CA THR A 9 -19.37 -6.25 8.93
C THR A 9 -19.10 -7.75 8.79
N SER A 10 -19.84 -8.60 9.51
CA SER A 10 -19.68 -10.05 9.42
C SER A 10 -20.10 -10.58 8.03
N PHE A 11 -21.21 -10.08 7.49
CA PHE A 11 -21.67 -10.41 6.14
C PHE A 11 -20.65 -9.97 5.08
N LEU A 12 -20.15 -8.73 5.17
CA LEU A 12 -19.13 -8.21 4.24
C LEU A 12 -17.83 -8.99 4.36
N SER A 13 -17.41 -9.34 5.57
CA SER A 13 -16.18 -10.11 5.80
C SER A 13 -16.27 -11.52 5.22
N TRP A 14 -17.40 -12.20 5.43
CA TRP A 14 -17.67 -13.49 4.80
C TRP A 14 -17.69 -13.38 3.28
N LYS A 15 -18.41 -12.39 2.75
CA LYS A 15 -18.60 -12.17 1.32
C LYS A 15 -17.29 -11.92 0.56
N HIS A 16 -16.40 -11.14 1.16
CA HIS A 16 -15.13 -10.72 0.54
C HIS A 16 -13.95 -11.62 0.91
N GLU A 17 -14.21 -12.73 1.59
CA GLU A 17 -13.17 -13.66 2.05
C GLU A 17 -12.05 -12.90 2.78
N THR A 18 -12.46 -12.03 3.71
CA THR A 18 -11.57 -11.36 4.66
C THR A 18 -11.71 -11.88 6.11
N PRO A 19 -12.13 -13.14 6.37
CA PRO A 19 -12.32 -13.59 7.74
C PRO A 19 -10.96 -13.73 8.43
N LEU A 20 -10.69 -12.85 9.39
CA LEU A 20 -9.59 -13.08 10.32
C LEU A 20 -9.97 -14.21 11.29
N SER A 21 -9.03 -15.11 11.57
CA SER A 21 -9.19 -16.12 12.63
C SER A 21 -9.66 -15.44 13.93
N SER A 22 -10.62 -16.06 14.61
CA SER A 22 -11.43 -15.55 15.74
C SER A 22 -10.68 -15.21 17.05
N GLY A 23 -9.46 -14.67 16.97
CA GLY A 23 -8.75 -14.07 18.10
C GLY A 23 -9.28 -12.66 18.42
N ASN A 24 -8.83 -12.10 19.54
CA ASN A 24 -9.21 -10.78 20.08
C ASN A 24 -8.90 -9.55 19.19
N TYR A 25 -8.66 -9.73 17.90
CA TYR A 25 -8.31 -8.68 16.95
C TYR A 25 -9.48 -8.41 16.01
N THR A 26 -9.78 -7.12 15.84
CA THR A 26 -11.09 -6.61 15.43
C THR A 26 -11.44 -6.93 13.98
N SER A 27 -12.74 -7.17 13.75
CA SER A 27 -13.36 -7.32 12.44
C SER A 27 -12.91 -6.25 11.42
N PRO A 28 -12.81 -6.59 10.13
CA PRO A 28 -12.40 -5.66 9.08
C PRO A 28 -13.30 -4.42 9.06
N LYS A 29 -12.70 -3.25 8.89
CA LYS A 29 -13.42 -1.98 8.72
C LYS A 29 -13.42 -1.59 7.26
N PHE A 30 -14.51 -1.91 6.56
CA PHE A 30 -14.69 -1.51 5.16
C PHE A 30 -14.85 0.01 5.03
N GLN A 31 -14.23 0.56 4.00
CA GLN A 31 -14.37 1.96 3.58
C GLN A 31 -14.60 2.02 2.07
N SER A 32 -14.80 3.23 1.54
CA SER A 32 -15.01 3.45 0.12
C SER A 32 -13.73 3.89 -0.56
N TRP A 33 -13.58 3.56 -1.85
CA TRP A 33 -12.70 4.30 -2.74
C TRP A 33 -13.32 5.65 -3.08
N HIS A 34 -12.50 6.67 -3.32
CA HIS A 34 -12.92 8.03 -3.63
C HIS A 34 -12.38 8.51 -4.97
N THR A 35 -13.19 9.28 -5.69
CA THR A 35 -12.78 10.01 -6.90
C THR A 35 -13.13 11.48 -6.72
N PHE A 36 -12.32 12.37 -7.29
CA PHE A 36 -12.61 13.79 -7.28
C PHE A 36 -13.64 14.15 -8.35
N ASP A 37 -14.66 14.89 -7.94
CA ASP A 37 -15.65 15.57 -8.77
C ASP A 37 -15.43 17.10 -8.66
N PRO A 38 -15.36 17.84 -9.78
CA PRO A 38 -15.09 19.29 -9.73
C PRO A 38 -16.12 20.12 -8.97
N VAL A 39 -17.35 19.63 -8.80
CA VAL A 39 -18.45 20.34 -8.14
C VAL A 39 -18.61 19.88 -6.70
N GLN A 40 -18.55 18.57 -6.47
CA GLN A 40 -18.84 17.94 -5.17
C GLN A 40 -17.58 17.67 -4.33
N GLY A 41 -16.38 17.80 -4.91
CA GLY A 41 -15.13 17.44 -4.27
C GLY A 41 -14.88 15.93 -4.29
N TRP A 42 -14.20 15.39 -3.29
CA TRP A 42 -13.96 13.95 -3.18
C TRP A 42 -15.25 13.22 -2.81
N ILE A 43 -15.76 12.41 -3.73
CA ILE A 43 -16.96 11.60 -3.54
C ILE A 43 -16.61 10.12 -3.50
N ALA A 44 -17.37 9.35 -2.72
CA ALA A 44 -17.26 7.90 -2.74
C ALA A 44 -17.59 7.38 -4.14
N THR A 45 -16.70 6.57 -4.70
CA THR A 45 -16.99 5.81 -5.91
C THR A 45 -18.08 4.80 -5.61
N ARG A 46 -18.88 4.46 -6.62
CA ARG A 46 -19.87 3.39 -6.54
C ARG A 46 -19.24 1.99 -6.54
N SER A 47 -17.98 1.85 -6.11
CA SER A 47 -17.38 0.58 -5.76
C SER A 47 -18.21 -0.03 -4.65
N ASP A 48 -19.16 -0.82 -5.07
CA ASP A 48 -20.08 -1.60 -4.32
C ASP A 48 -19.30 -2.54 -3.42
N ILE A 49 -19.14 -2.07 -2.19
CA ILE A 49 -18.93 -2.90 -0.99
C ILE A 49 -19.88 -4.14 -1.01
N TYR A 50 -20.93 -4.13 -1.83
CA TYR A 50 -21.94 -5.15 -2.03
C TYR A 50 -21.89 -5.97 -3.34
N THR A 51 -20.90 -5.90 -4.23
CA THR A 51 -20.82 -6.89 -5.33
C THR A 51 -19.49 -7.63 -5.34
N ASN A 52 -19.57 -8.92 -5.67
CA ASN A 52 -18.40 -9.79 -5.90
C ASN A 52 -18.15 -9.95 -7.41
N THR A 53 -18.91 -9.23 -8.23
CA THR A 53 -18.95 -9.45 -9.67
C THR A 53 -18.27 -8.25 -10.31
N PRO A 54 -17.08 -8.43 -10.90
CA PRO A 54 -16.46 -7.39 -11.70
C PRO A 54 -17.44 -6.94 -12.77
N ALA A 55 -17.64 -5.64 -12.94
CA ALA A 55 -18.21 -5.15 -14.20
C ALA A 55 -17.24 -5.54 -15.33
N ASP A 56 -17.75 -5.97 -16.49
CA ASP A 56 -16.88 -6.30 -17.61
C ASP A 56 -15.97 -5.11 -17.93
N PRO A 57 -14.64 -5.29 -17.97
CA PRO A 57 -13.74 -4.22 -18.34
C PRO A 57 -14.06 -3.75 -19.76
N ALA A 58 -13.91 -2.46 -20.01
CA ALA A 58 -14.21 -1.84 -21.29
C ALA A 58 -13.15 -2.22 -22.33
N GLY A 59 -13.18 -3.45 -22.85
CA GLY A 59 -12.58 -3.88 -24.11
C GLY A 59 -11.06 -3.67 -24.32
N GLY A 60 -10.26 -3.43 -23.28
CA GLY A 60 -8.82 -3.19 -23.41
C GLY A 60 -7.99 -4.48 -23.32
N SER A 61 -7.12 -4.72 -24.30
CA SER A 61 -6.26 -5.92 -24.41
C SER A 61 -4.94 -5.84 -23.63
N ASP A 62 -4.69 -4.76 -22.89
CA ASP A 62 -3.40 -4.57 -22.21
C ASP A 62 -3.39 -5.21 -20.82
N THR A 63 -3.25 -6.54 -20.80
CA THR A 63 -3.02 -7.33 -19.59
C THR A 63 -1.55 -7.30 -19.14
N SER A 64 -0.78 -6.28 -19.53
CA SER A 64 0.63 -6.14 -19.13
C SER A 64 0.78 -6.07 -17.61
N GLY A 65 1.95 -6.46 -17.11
CA GLY A 65 2.27 -6.41 -15.68
C GLY A 65 1.97 -5.06 -15.04
N LEU A 66 1.57 -5.09 -13.78
CA LEU A 66 1.28 -3.93 -12.94
C LEU A 66 2.56 -3.35 -12.36
N VAL A 67 2.57 -2.03 -12.14
CA VAL A 67 3.66 -1.32 -11.45
C VAL A 67 3.16 -0.74 -10.13
N LEU A 68 3.76 -1.21 -9.04
CA LEU A 68 3.56 -0.70 -7.68
C LEU A 68 4.72 0.22 -7.30
N LEU A 69 4.40 1.35 -6.67
CA LEU A 69 5.35 2.15 -5.89
C LEU A 69 4.94 2.11 -4.42
N THR A 70 5.90 1.86 -3.52
CA THR A 70 5.71 2.03 -2.07
C THR A 70 6.72 3.00 -1.49
N TRP A 71 6.28 3.90 -0.61
CA TRP A 71 7.14 4.91 -0.01
C TRP A 71 6.64 5.40 1.35
N ASN A 72 7.47 5.28 2.40
CA ASN A 72 7.31 6.05 3.62
C ASN A 72 7.68 7.51 3.31
N ILE A 73 6.75 8.44 3.49
CA ILE A 73 6.93 9.87 3.12
C ILE A 73 7.30 10.78 4.29
N ASP A 74 7.69 10.20 5.43
CA ASP A 74 8.12 10.87 6.66
C ASP A 74 7.12 11.92 7.15
N ALA A 75 6.29 11.54 8.11
CA ALA A 75 5.23 12.39 8.64
C ALA A 75 5.78 13.63 9.36
N THR A 76 7.01 13.55 9.86
CA THR A 76 7.55 14.46 10.86
C THR A 76 8.53 15.48 10.29
N SER A 77 9.12 15.20 9.13
CA SER A 77 10.03 16.14 8.46
C SER A 77 9.35 17.48 8.11
N PRO A 78 10.09 18.60 8.21
CA PRO A 78 9.57 19.93 7.94
C PRO A 78 9.18 20.10 6.46
N GLN A 79 8.51 21.22 6.16
CA GLN A 79 8.11 21.60 4.79
C GLN A 79 7.26 20.55 4.07
N THR A 80 6.38 19.86 4.81
CA THR A 80 5.54 18.74 4.34
C THR A 80 4.88 19.00 2.99
N GLU A 81 4.21 20.14 2.80
CA GLU A 81 3.53 20.45 1.53
C GLU A 81 4.49 20.48 0.33
N LYS A 82 5.68 21.07 0.49
CA LYS A 82 6.68 21.13 -0.57
C LYS A 82 7.25 19.75 -0.87
N ARG A 83 7.59 18.97 0.17
CA ARG A 83 8.10 17.59 0.02
C ARG A 83 7.09 16.73 -0.72
N VAL A 84 5.84 16.72 -0.26
CA VAL A 84 4.74 15.95 -0.86
C VAL A 84 4.50 16.35 -2.32
N THR A 85 4.52 17.65 -2.64
CA THR A 85 4.39 18.11 -4.03
C THR A 85 5.50 17.56 -4.92
N LYS A 86 6.74 17.50 -4.41
CA LYS A 86 7.88 16.95 -5.14
C LYS A 86 7.78 15.43 -5.29
N ILE A 87 7.34 14.72 -4.26
CA ILE A 87 7.04 13.28 -4.31
C ILE A 87 6.00 12.99 -5.39
N ILE A 88 4.85 13.66 -5.37
CA ILE A 88 3.79 13.49 -6.39
C ILE A 88 4.34 13.77 -7.80
N THR A 89 5.11 14.84 -7.96
CA THR A 89 5.74 15.19 -9.25
C THR A 89 6.69 14.10 -9.73
N CYS A 90 7.48 13.54 -8.82
CA CYS A 90 8.40 12.46 -9.12
C CYS A 90 7.64 11.20 -9.56
N ILE A 91 6.64 10.76 -8.79
CA ILE A 91 5.86 9.56 -9.07
C ILE A 91 5.15 9.65 -10.43
N ILE A 92 4.50 10.78 -10.72
CA ILE A 92 3.78 11.00 -11.99
C ILE A 92 4.73 11.03 -13.20
N GLY A 93 5.97 11.46 -12.99
CA GLY A 93 7.00 11.51 -14.04
C GLY A 93 7.74 10.19 -14.27
N LEU A 94 7.41 9.11 -13.55
CA LEU A 94 8.08 7.82 -13.70
C LEU A 94 7.70 7.11 -15.01
N ASP A 95 8.69 6.39 -15.55
CA ASP A 95 8.54 5.44 -16.64
C ASP A 95 9.19 4.09 -16.22
N PRO A 96 8.48 2.94 -16.30
CA PRO A 96 7.06 2.82 -16.64
C PRO A 96 6.15 3.55 -15.66
N ARG A 97 4.94 3.91 -16.12
CA ARG A 97 3.94 4.59 -15.28
C ARG A 97 3.51 3.69 -14.12
N VAL A 98 3.32 4.28 -12.96
CA VAL A 98 2.86 3.58 -11.76
C VAL A 98 1.34 3.37 -11.84
N ASP A 99 0.89 2.16 -11.50
CA ASP A 99 -0.53 1.82 -11.41
C ASP A 99 -1.07 1.91 -9.98
N ILE A 100 -0.24 1.53 -9.01
CA ILE A 100 -0.61 1.42 -7.60
C ILE A 100 0.42 2.19 -6.77
N ILE A 101 -0.04 3.06 -5.86
CA ILE A 101 0.84 3.76 -4.91
C ILE A 101 0.44 3.40 -3.49
N PHE A 102 1.40 2.94 -2.71
CA PHE A 102 1.33 2.76 -1.27
C PHE A 102 2.17 3.82 -0.57
N LEU A 103 1.53 4.65 0.24
CA LEU A 103 2.23 5.63 1.08
C LEU A 103 2.11 5.23 2.54
N GLN A 104 3.21 5.38 3.28
CA GLN A 104 3.26 5.29 4.73
C GLN A 104 3.61 6.65 5.31
N GLU A 105 3.26 6.88 6.58
CA GLU A 105 3.48 8.16 7.26
C GLU A 105 2.85 9.38 6.56
N VAL A 106 1.66 9.17 5.97
CA VAL A 106 0.87 10.29 5.49
C VAL A 106 0.31 11.04 6.68
N SER A 107 0.91 12.18 7.02
CA SER A 107 0.40 13.10 8.05
C SER A 107 -0.86 13.84 7.56
N LYS A 108 -1.61 14.47 8.47
CA LYS A 108 -2.80 15.25 8.10
C LYS A 108 -2.50 16.38 7.08
N PRO A 109 -1.41 17.17 7.23
CA PRO A 109 -1.02 18.14 6.20
C PRO A 109 -0.60 17.47 4.88
N ALA A 110 0.06 16.31 4.94
CA ALA A 110 0.43 15.57 3.72
C ALA A 110 -0.82 15.09 2.97
N LEU A 111 -1.82 14.55 3.68
CA LEU A 111 -3.09 14.14 3.10
C LEU A 111 -3.80 15.32 2.42
N GLN A 112 -3.90 16.46 3.10
CA GLN A 112 -4.51 17.66 2.53
C GLN A 112 -3.79 18.10 1.25
N GLN A 113 -2.46 18.06 1.23
CA GLN A 113 -1.69 18.40 0.04
C GLN A 113 -1.91 17.40 -1.10
N ILE A 114 -1.90 16.09 -0.82
CA ILE A 114 -2.17 15.03 -1.80
C ILE A 114 -3.57 15.22 -2.42
N LEU A 115 -4.59 15.39 -1.58
CA LEU A 115 -5.99 15.53 -2.01
C LEU A 115 -6.28 16.88 -2.70
N LYS A 116 -5.39 17.88 -2.54
CA LYS A 116 -5.47 19.18 -3.21
C LYS A 116 -4.80 19.19 -4.59
N ASP A 117 -3.78 18.36 -4.81
CA ASP A 117 -3.03 18.33 -6.06
C ASP A 117 -3.94 17.96 -7.25
N GLU A 118 -3.97 18.83 -8.26
CA GLU A 118 -4.83 18.67 -9.44
C GLU A 118 -4.55 17.38 -10.20
N ARG A 119 -3.28 16.97 -10.26
CA ARG A 119 -2.87 15.76 -10.96
C ARG A 119 -3.31 14.51 -10.20
N VAL A 120 -3.31 14.57 -8.86
CA VAL A 120 -3.88 13.49 -8.04
C VAL A 120 -5.37 13.36 -8.28
N ARG A 121 -6.09 14.49 -8.22
CA ARG A 121 -7.54 14.56 -8.47
C ARG A 121 -7.92 14.03 -9.84
N GLU A 122 -7.13 14.33 -10.87
CA GLU A 122 -7.36 13.89 -12.23
C GLU A 122 -7.06 12.40 -12.41
N LEU A 123 -5.88 11.94 -11.98
CA LEU A 123 -5.31 10.66 -12.40
C LEU A 123 -5.60 9.50 -11.43
N TRP A 124 -5.98 9.76 -10.18
CA TRP A 124 -5.99 8.73 -9.13
C TRP A 124 -7.33 8.58 -8.41
N LEU A 125 -7.66 7.33 -8.11
CA LEU A 125 -8.61 6.94 -7.07
C LEU A 125 -7.88 6.93 -5.73
N SER A 126 -8.58 7.31 -4.66
CA SER A 126 -8.00 7.45 -3.33
C SER A 126 -8.69 6.59 -2.29
N SER A 127 -7.91 5.95 -1.41
CA SER A 127 -8.45 5.28 -0.23
C SER A 127 -9.08 6.27 0.75
N GLU A 128 -8.56 7.50 0.80
CA GLU A 128 -8.96 8.55 1.75
C GLU A 128 -9.59 9.74 1.01
N CYS A 129 -10.66 10.32 1.57
CA CYS A 129 -11.16 11.65 1.21
C CYS A 129 -10.91 12.69 2.31
N ASP A 130 -10.60 12.22 3.51
CA ASP A 130 -10.27 12.95 4.73
C ASP A 130 -9.54 12.00 5.71
N ASP A 131 -9.27 12.45 6.94
CA ASP A 131 -8.57 11.69 7.97
C ASP A 131 -9.52 10.97 8.95
N THR A 132 -10.83 10.90 8.68
CA THR A 132 -11.83 10.35 9.62
C THR A 132 -11.59 8.88 9.94
N SER A 133 -11.02 8.12 9.00
CA SER A 133 -10.74 6.70 9.16
C SER A 133 -9.55 6.41 10.10
N TRP A 134 -8.74 7.43 10.43
CA TRP A 134 -7.47 7.28 11.16
C TRP A 134 -7.62 7.30 12.68
N GLY A 135 -8.78 7.73 13.20
CA GLY A 135 -8.99 7.91 14.64
C GLY A 135 -8.02 8.91 15.25
N ASP A 136 -7.35 8.54 16.34
CA ASP A 136 -6.43 9.42 17.08
C ASP A 136 -5.00 9.46 16.49
N GLN A 137 -4.76 8.79 15.37
CA GLN A 137 -3.43 8.76 14.74
C GLN A 137 -3.07 10.10 14.11
N SER A 138 -1.81 10.52 14.27
CA SER A 138 -1.27 11.73 13.64
C SER A 138 -0.90 11.54 12.16
N PHE A 139 -0.71 10.29 11.74
CA PHE A 139 -0.46 9.87 10.38
C PHE A 139 -0.97 8.44 10.14
N ALA A 140 -1.19 8.08 8.88
CA ALA A 140 -1.62 6.74 8.50
C ALA A 140 -1.01 6.28 7.18
N VAL A 141 -1.36 5.07 6.76
CA VAL A 141 -1.11 4.59 5.39
C VAL A 141 -2.23 5.03 4.45
N MET A 142 -1.88 5.28 3.19
CA MET A 142 -2.80 5.68 2.12
C MET A 142 -2.51 4.89 0.86
N THR A 143 -3.54 4.52 0.11
CA THR A 143 -3.41 3.85 -1.18
C THR A 143 -4.04 4.70 -2.29
N LEU A 144 -3.33 4.85 -3.41
CA LEU A 144 -3.86 5.43 -4.64
C LEU A 144 -3.84 4.39 -5.76
N LEU A 145 -4.89 4.37 -6.59
CA LEU A 145 -4.99 3.52 -7.78
C LEU A 145 -5.16 4.38 -9.03
N SER A 146 -4.41 4.07 -10.08
CA SER A 146 -4.47 4.78 -11.36
C SER A 146 -5.87 4.64 -11.98
N LYS A 147 -6.56 5.76 -12.22
CA LYS A 147 -7.85 5.73 -12.93
C LYS A 147 -7.68 5.14 -14.32
N ALA A 148 -6.63 5.55 -15.04
CA ALA A 148 -6.37 5.06 -16.39
C ALA A 148 -6.31 3.53 -16.45
N ARG A 149 -5.73 2.88 -15.43
CA ARG A 149 -5.68 1.42 -15.33
C ARG A 149 -7.01 0.83 -14.84
N PHE A 150 -7.51 1.32 -13.71
CA PHE A 150 -8.59 0.66 -12.96
C PHE A 150 -10.02 1.15 -13.26
N THR A 151 -10.19 2.02 -14.27
CA THR A 151 -11.51 2.34 -14.84
C THR A 151 -11.69 1.84 -16.28
N THR A 152 -10.65 1.26 -16.89
CA THR A 152 -10.67 0.81 -18.29
C THR A 152 -10.34 -0.67 -18.45
N THR A 153 -9.26 -1.15 -17.83
CA THR A 153 -8.65 -2.47 -18.11
C THR A 153 -8.73 -3.44 -16.92
N ALA A 154 -8.62 -2.92 -15.69
CA ALA A 154 -8.80 -3.67 -14.46
C ALA A 154 -9.98 -3.10 -13.65
N VAL A 155 -10.52 -3.90 -12.74
CA VAL A 155 -11.64 -3.50 -11.88
C VAL A 155 -11.18 -3.39 -10.44
N ILE A 156 -11.58 -2.32 -9.76
CA ILE A 156 -11.34 -2.17 -8.31
C ILE A 156 -12.32 -3.04 -7.51
N GLY A 157 -11.81 -3.67 -6.47
CA GLY A 157 -12.59 -4.36 -5.45
C GLY A 157 -12.76 -3.54 -4.17
N PRO A 158 -13.30 -4.17 -3.11
CA PRO A 158 -13.46 -3.52 -1.82
C PRO A 158 -12.12 -3.05 -1.23
N ILE A 159 -12.21 -2.05 -0.35
CA ILE A 159 -11.09 -1.57 0.47
C ILE A 159 -11.49 -1.57 1.94
N TRP A 160 -10.57 -2.01 2.81
CA TRP A 160 -10.83 -2.13 4.24
C TRP A 160 -9.55 -2.03 5.06
N ARG A 161 -9.70 -1.68 6.33
CA ARG A 161 -8.62 -1.66 7.33
C ARG A 161 -8.72 -2.84 8.28
N VAL A 162 -7.57 -3.41 8.62
CA VAL A 162 -7.41 -4.42 9.66
C VAL A 162 -6.47 -3.90 10.73
N LYS A 163 -6.97 -3.68 11.95
CA LYS A 163 -6.12 -3.24 13.07
C LYS A 163 -5.18 -4.36 13.50
N PHE A 164 -3.93 -4.00 13.75
CA PHE A 164 -2.94 -4.92 14.29
C PHE A 164 -2.92 -4.95 15.83
N PRO A 165 -2.42 -6.06 16.44
CA PRO A 165 -1.68 -5.93 17.68
C PRO A 165 -0.49 -5.01 17.45
N SER A 166 -0.41 -3.90 18.16
CA SER A 166 0.56 -2.84 17.87
C SER A 166 0.79 -1.95 19.08
N HIS A 167 2.03 -1.54 19.30
CA HIS A 167 2.41 -0.48 20.24
C HIS A 167 2.10 0.93 19.70
N PHE A 168 1.95 1.05 18.38
CA PHE A 168 1.75 2.32 17.67
C PHE A 168 0.39 2.42 17.00
N ALA A 169 -0.56 1.55 17.38
CA ALA A 169 -1.89 1.45 16.77
C ALA A 169 -1.89 1.33 15.24
N ARG A 170 -0.90 0.61 14.68
CA ARG A 170 -0.77 0.31 13.25
C ARG A 170 -1.94 -0.52 12.73
N ASP A 171 -2.18 -0.41 11.44
CA ASP A 171 -3.14 -1.23 10.70
C ASP A 171 -2.57 -1.69 9.34
N ALA A 172 -3.29 -2.62 8.72
CA ALA A 172 -3.14 -2.98 7.31
C ALA A 172 -4.29 -2.36 6.51
N LEU A 173 -3.96 -1.57 5.49
CA LEU A 173 -4.92 -1.09 4.51
C LEU A 173 -4.94 -2.05 3.32
N CYS A 174 -6.02 -2.81 3.24
CA CYS A 174 -6.20 -3.89 2.28
C CYS A 174 -7.16 -3.47 1.19
N CYS A 175 -6.89 -3.86 -0.05
CA CYS A 175 -7.85 -3.81 -1.12
C CYS A 175 -7.70 -4.99 -2.06
N ASP A 176 -8.77 -5.30 -2.78
CA ASP A 176 -8.73 -6.25 -3.89
C ASP A 176 -8.75 -5.48 -5.22
N ILE A 177 -8.04 -6.01 -6.21
CA ILE A 177 -8.17 -5.64 -7.62
C ILE A 177 -8.46 -6.89 -8.44
N PHE A 178 -9.08 -6.71 -9.60
CA PHE A 178 -9.41 -7.80 -10.50
C PHE A 178 -8.78 -7.53 -11.86
N VAL A 179 -7.87 -8.42 -12.26
CA VAL A 179 -7.10 -8.32 -13.49
C VAL A 179 -7.58 -9.39 -14.46
N SER A 180 -7.95 -8.98 -15.67
CA SER A 180 -8.34 -9.92 -16.72
C SER A 180 -7.12 -10.67 -17.25
N SER A 181 -7.26 -11.97 -17.48
CA SER A 181 -6.26 -12.77 -18.17
C SER A 181 -6.87 -13.32 -19.46
N PRO A 182 -6.16 -13.35 -20.60
CA PRO A 182 -6.67 -13.97 -21.81
C PRO A 182 -6.95 -15.48 -21.66
N LYS A 183 -6.37 -16.12 -20.63
CA LYS A 183 -6.48 -17.56 -20.37
C LYS A 183 -7.62 -17.93 -19.43
N GLU A 184 -8.15 -16.97 -18.68
CA GLU A 184 -9.21 -17.21 -17.70
C GLU A 184 -10.49 -16.46 -18.08
N PRO A 185 -11.66 -17.12 -18.04
CA PRO A 185 -12.92 -16.50 -18.42
C PRO A 185 -13.40 -15.43 -17.41
N THR A 186 -12.88 -15.48 -16.18
CA THR A 186 -13.23 -14.54 -15.11
C THR A 186 -12.01 -13.74 -14.68
N PRO A 187 -12.14 -12.43 -14.40
CA PRO A 187 -11.07 -11.63 -13.85
C PRO A 187 -10.49 -12.25 -12.58
N THR A 188 -9.17 -12.28 -12.52
CA THR A 188 -8.40 -12.88 -11.44
C THR A 188 -8.22 -11.88 -10.31
N ARG A 189 -8.63 -12.24 -9.09
CA ARG A 189 -8.47 -11.39 -7.89
C ARG A 189 -7.02 -11.36 -7.43
N ILE A 190 -6.50 -10.17 -7.19
CA ILE A 190 -5.21 -9.93 -6.53
C ILE A 190 -5.47 -9.07 -5.29
N ARG A 191 -5.08 -9.57 -4.11
CA ARG A 191 -5.15 -8.79 -2.87
C ARG A 191 -3.90 -7.98 -2.66
N LEU A 192 -4.07 -6.71 -2.37
CA LEU A 192 -2.99 -5.75 -2.13
C LEU A 192 -3.09 -5.26 -0.69
N VAL A 193 -1.97 -5.23 0.03
CA VAL A 193 -1.92 -4.82 1.43
C VAL A 193 -0.82 -3.80 1.67
N ASN A 194 -1.20 -2.56 2.01
CA ASN A 194 -0.29 -1.50 2.42
C ASN A 194 -0.11 -1.54 3.95
N VAL A 195 1.14 -1.57 4.40
CA VAL A 195 1.47 -1.63 5.83
C VAL A 195 2.52 -0.60 6.23
N HIS A 196 2.41 -0.14 7.47
CA HIS A 196 3.52 0.41 8.23
C HIS A 196 3.55 -0.36 9.55
N LEU A 197 4.51 -1.27 9.69
CA LEU A 197 4.61 -2.13 10.87
C LEU A 197 5.12 -1.37 12.11
N ASP A 198 5.10 -2.02 13.27
CA ASP A 198 5.58 -1.40 14.51
C ASP A 198 7.04 -0.93 14.35
N SER A 199 7.30 0.32 14.69
CA SER A 199 8.62 0.93 14.65
C SER A 199 9.40 0.58 15.92
N LEU A 200 10.69 0.93 15.97
CA LEU A 200 11.59 0.79 17.13
C LEU A 200 11.83 -0.66 17.62
N PRO A 201 12.93 -0.92 18.34
CA PRO A 201 13.26 -2.24 18.88
C PRO A 201 12.55 -2.54 20.21
N ILE A 202 11.21 -2.43 20.25
CA ILE A 202 10.40 -2.70 21.45
C ILE A 202 10.19 -4.20 21.63
N LYS A 203 10.36 -4.72 22.85
CA LYS A 203 10.12 -6.13 23.21
C LYS A 203 8.91 -6.27 24.15
N PRO A 204 8.00 -7.23 23.90
CA PRO A 204 7.98 -8.13 22.75
C PRO A 204 7.60 -7.40 21.44
N SER A 205 8.20 -7.82 20.32
CA SER A 205 7.83 -7.30 18.99
C SER A 205 6.45 -7.81 18.58
N HIS A 206 5.68 -6.95 17.92
CA HIS A 206 4.44 -7.35 17.26
C HIS A 206 4.61 -7.65 15.77
N ARG A 207 5.74 -7.27 15.15
CA ARG A 207 5.95 -7.41 13.70
C ARG A 207 5.75 -8.83 13.17
N PRO A 208 6.25 -9.91 13.81
CA PRO A 208 5.97 -11.28 13.36
C PRO A 208 4.47 -11.61 13.30
N ARG A 209 3.71 -11.14 14.29
CA ARG A 209 2.26 -11.35 14.31
C ARG A 209 1.54 -10.50 13.26
N GLN A 210 2.00 -9.27 13.03
CA GLN A 210 1.47 -8.38 12.01
C GLN A 210 1.63 -8.98 10.60
N VAL A 211 2.83 -9.46 10.26
CA VAL A 211 3.09 -10.12 8.97
C VAL A 211 2.32 -11.43 8.84
N SER A 212 2.19 -12.20 9.93
CA SER A 212 1.36 -13.42 9.93
C SER A 212 -0.11 -13.14 9.61
N ILE A 213 -0.69 -12.07 10.16
CA ILE A 213 -2.06 -11.63 9.85
C ILE A 213 -2.20 -11.31 8.37
N VAL A 214 -1.28 -10.50 7.83
CA VAL A 214 -1.26 -10.13 6.41
C VAL A 214 -1.14 -11.36 5.51
N SER A 215 -0.22 -12.26 5.83
CA SER A 215 -0.02 -13.48 5.06
C SER A 215 -1.27 -14.37 5.02
N SER A 216 -2.03 -14.44 6.11
CA SER A 216 -3.32 -15.13 6.10
C SER A 216 -4.35 -14.43 5.22
N LEU A 217 -4.43 -13.09 5.25
CA LEU A 217 -5.31 -12.33 4.34
C LEU A 217 -4.98 -12.60 2.86
N LEU A 218 -3.69 -12.71 2.52
CA LEU A 218 -3.25 -13.05 1.16
C LEU A 218 -3.59 -14.50 0.79
N ARG A 219 -3.46 -15.45 1.72
CA ARG A 219 -3.86 -16.86 1.50
C ARG A 219 -5.35 -17.01 1.28
N ASP A 220 -6.17 -16.29 2.04
CA ASP A 220 -7.63 -16.27 1.85
C ASP A 220 -7.98 -15.73 0.46
N ALA A 221 -7.18 -14.79 -0.06
CA ALA A 221 -7.35 -14.29 -1.42
C ALA A 221 -6.89 -15.27 -2.51
N GLY A 222 -6.04 -16.24 -2.16
CA GLY A 222 -5.33 -17.16 -3.05
C GLY A 222 -4.01 -16.60 -3.59
N GLN A 223 -3.91 -15.28 -3.77
CA GLN A 223 -2.71 -14.59 -4.23
C GLN A 223 -2.76 -13.10 -3.90
N GLY A 224 -1.59 -12.47 -3.94
CA GLY A 224 -1.47 -11.04 -3.70
C GLY A 224 -0.08 -10.61 -3.25
N LEU A 225 0.00 -9.39 -2.76
CA LEU A 225 1.21 -8.83 -2.19
C LEU A 225 0.93 -7.95 -0.98
N VAL A 226 1.96 -7.82 -0.15
CA VAL A 226 2.08 -6.80 0.88
C VAL A 226 3.30 -5.95 0.58
N ALA A 227 3.18 -4.64 0.75
CA ALA A 227 4.28 -3.71 0.60
C ALA A 227 4.17 -2.55 1.58
N GLY A 228 5.32 -1.98 1.94
CA GLY A 228 5.41 -0.85 2.84
C GLY A 228 6.64 -0.89 3.72
N ASP A 229 6.58 -0.15 4.82
CA ASP A 229 7.66 -0.08 5.81
C ASP A 229 7.49 -1.18 6.86
N PHE A 230 8.41 -2.15 6.85
CA PHE A 230 8.39 -3.31 7.73
C PHE A 230 9.15 -3.07 9.04
N ASN A 231 9.95 -2.01 9.14
CA ASN A 231 10.77 -1.71 10.32
C ASN A 231 11.50 -2.93 10.93
N PRO A 232 12.25 -3.76 10.16
CA PRO A 232 12.98 -4.92 10.68
C PRO A 232 14.21 -4.47 11.51
N VAL A 233 13.98 -4.13 12.77
CA VAL A 233 15.00 -3.54 13.67
C VAL A 233 15.39 -4.45 14.85
N LEU A 234 14.91 -5.69 14.86
CA LEU A 234 15.28 -6.75 15.82
C LEU A 234 15.69 -8.02 15.08
N ASP A 235 16.52 -8.87 15.72
CA ASP A 235 16.98 -10.13 15.12
C ASP A 235 15.85 -11.07 14.72
N GLU A 236 14.73 -11.04 15.45
CA GLU A 236 13.55 -11.85 15.14
C GLU A 236 12.88 -11.44 13.82
N ASP A 237 13.11 -10.21 13.37
CA ASP A 237 12.58 -9.67 12.11
C ASP A 237 13.30 -10.22 10.88
N ASN A 238 14.46 -10.87 11.07
CA ASN A 238 15.18 -11.53 9.99
C ASN A 238 14.31 -12.63 9.38
N GLY A 239 14.09 -12.56 8.07
CA GLY A 239 13.26 -13.52 7.35
C GLY A 239 11.76 -13.46 7.69
N LEU A 240 11.23 -12.30 8.11
CA LEU A 240 9.80 -12.11 8.45
C LEU A 240 8.84 -12.63 7.38
N LEU A 241 9.16 -12.35 6.11
CA LEU A 241 8.35 -12.73 4.96
C LEU A 241 8.36 -14.24 4.76
N GLU A 242 9.55 -14.84 4.74
CA GLU A 242 9.79 -16.26 4.52
C GLU A 242 9.18 -17.11 5.64
N LYS A 243 9.35 -16.70 6.90
CA LYS A 243 8.71 -17.33 8.08
C LYS A 243 7.19 -17.30 7.99
N SER A 244 6.62 -16.35 7.25
CA SER A 244 5.19 -16.24 7.01
C SER A 244 4.74 -16.93 5.71
N GLY A 245 5.66 -17.57 4.97
CA GLY A 245 5.37 -18.23 3.70
C GLY A 245 5.18 -17.28 2.52
N LEU A 246 5.75 -16.07 2.60
CA LEU A 246 5.80 -15.09 1.51
C LEU A 246 7.19 -15.08 0.89
N VAL A 247 7.26 -14.74 -0.40
CA VAL A 247 8.54 -14.53 -1.10
C VAL A 247 8.90 -13.05 -1.00
N ASP A 248 10.12 -12.74 -0.57
CA ASP A 248 10.67 -11.38 -0.61
C ASP A 248 11.06 -11.04 -2.05
N ALA A 249 10.35 -10.07 -2.65
CA ALA A 249 10.54 -9.71 -4.06
C ALA A 249 11.94 -9.16 -4.33
N TRP A 250 12.54 -8.44 -3.38
CA TRP A 250 13.90 -7.92 -3.54
C TRP A 250 14.90 -9.06 -3.55
N THR A 251 14.86 -9.92 -2.53
CA THR A 251 15.75 -11.09 -2.44
C THR A 251 15.61 -12.01 -3.66
N SER A 252 14.39 -12.16 -4.19
CA SER A 252 14.14 -13.00 -5.36
C SER A 252 14.72 -12.43 -6.66
N LEU A 253 14.68 -11.12 -6.85
CA LEU A 253 15.12 -10.47 -8.10
C LEU A 253 16.58 -10.00 -8.06
N LYS A 254 17.06 -9.60 -6.88
CA LYS A 254 18.34 -8.94 -6.65
C LYS A 254 19.08 -9.56 -5.44
N PRO A 255 19.35 -10.88 -5.43
CA PRO A 255 19.88 -11.59 -4.26
C PRO A 255 21.25 -11.07 -3.78
N GLU A 256 22.05 -10.50 -4.67
CA GLU A 256 23.38 -9.98 -4.38
C GLU A 256 23.39 -8.49 -3.97
N GLU A 257 22.24 -7.81 -4.03
CA GLU A 257 22.13 -6.39 -3.71
C GLU A 257 21.44 -6.21 -2.34
N PRO A 258 21.98 -5.37 -1.45
CA PRO A 258 21.41 -5.20 -0.10
C PRO A 258 20.02 -4.56 -0.11
N GLY A 259 19.73 -3.74 -1.13
CA GLY A 259 18.44 -3.06 -1.29
C GLY A 259 18.10 -2.08 -0.19
N PHE A 260 19.10 -1.37 0.34
CA PHE A 260 18.86 -0.39 1.39
C PHE A 260 17.82 0.65 0.95
N THR A 261 16.85 0.89 1.84
CA THR A 261 15.80 1.88 1.61
C THR A 261 15.83 2.99 2.64
N TRP A 262 16.69 2.88 3.66
CA TRP A 262 16.82 3.87 4.70
C TRP A 262 18.25 3.95 5.19
N GLY A 263 18.67 5.13 5.63
CA GLY A 263 19.99 5.33 6.23
C GLY A 263 21.15 5.52 5.25
N VAL A 264 20.88 5.57 3.94
CA VAL A 264 21.90 5.51 2.87
C VAL A 264 22.79 6.76 2.82
N ASP A 265 22.26 7.92 3.21
CA ASP A 265 23.01 9.17 3.27
C ASP A 265 23.93 9.27 4.50
N GLY A 266 23.88 8.29 5.41
CA GLY A 266 24.72 8.20 6.60
C GLY A 266 24.43 9.27 7.66
N LYS A 267 23.30 9.98 7.56
CA LYS A 267 22.93 11.05 8.52
C LYS A 267 22.22 10.51 9.77
N GLN A 268 21.81 9.24 9.73
CA GLN A 268 21.03 8.59 10.77
C GLN A 268 21.96 7.93 11.80
N PRO A 269 21.53 7.81 13.06
CA PRO A 269 22.36 7.23 14.12
C PRO A 269 22.52 5.69 14.01
N PHE A 270 21.88 5.06 13.02
CA PHE A 270 21.93 3.63 12.78
C PHE A 270 22.46 3.34 11.37
N PRO A 271 23.12 2.18 11.16
CA PRO A 271 23.57 1.78 9.82
C PRO A 271 22.43 1.73 8.80
N PRO A 272 22.73 1.89 7.49
CA PRO A 272 21.76 1.70 6.43
C PRO A 272 21.04 0.35 6.54
N ASN A 273 19.74 0.33 6.27
CA ASN A 273 18.91 -0.87 6.36
C ASN A 273 17.84 -0.92 5.27
N ARG A 274 17.33 -2.11 4.99
CA ARG A 274 16.19 -2.35 4.09
C ARG A 274 14.91 -2.44 4.92
N LEU A 275 14.37 -1.27 5.25
CA LEU A 275 13.16 -1.14 6.05
C LEU A 275 11.91 -1.44 5.22
N ASP A 276 11.88 -0.92 4.01
CA ASP A 276 10.78 -1.09 3.08
C ASP A 276 10.92 -2.41 2.33
N ARG A 277 9.83 -3.19 2.27
CA ARG A 277 9.84 -4.53 1.65
C ARG A 277 8.56 -4.81 0.89
N ILE A 278 8.65 -5.80 0.00
CA ILE A 278 7.53 -6.32 -0.78
C ILE A 278 7.52 -7.84 -0.63
N GLY A 279 6.46 -8.37 -0.02
CA GLY A 279 6.22 -9.80 0.12
C GLY A 279 5.12 -10.26 -0.82
N ILE A 280 5.35 -11.32 -1.58
CA ILE A 280 4.39 -11.81 -2.59
C ILE A 280 3.93 -13.25 -2.32
N LEU A 281 2.70 -13.54 -2.74
CA LEU A 281 2.10 -14.87 -2.76
C LEU A 281 1.42 -15.08 -4.12
N GLY A 282 1.83 -16.11 -4.87
CA GLY A 282 1.15 -16.50 -6.11
C GLY A 282 1.24 -15.49 -7.25
N LEU A 283 2.19 -14.54 -7.21
CA LEU A 283 2.43 -13.55 -8.26
C LEU A 283 3.80 -13.76 -8.89
N ARG A 284 3.97 -13.28 -10.13
CA ARG A 284 5.25 -13.28 -10.83
C ARG A 284 5.91 -11.92 -10.71
N SER A 285 7.15 -11.89 -10.21
CA SER A 285 7.99 -10.70 -10.21
C SER A 285 8.61 -10.46 -11.58
N HIS A 286 8.68 -9.20 -12.01
CA HIS A 286 9.33 -8.80 -13.26
C HIS A 286 10.57 -7.94 -13.02
N ASP A 287 10.45 -6.89 -12.21
CA ASP A 287 11.56 -6.00 -11.89
C ASP A 287 11.34 -5.28 -10.55
N ILE A 288 12.43 -4.86 -9.91
CA ILE A 288 12.41 -4.06 -8.68
C ILE A 288 13.61 -3.12 -8.65
N LYS A 289 13.37 -1.86 -8.25
CA LYS A 289 14.41 -0.85 -8.06
C LYS A 289 14.08 0.10 -6.92
N THR A 290 15.10 0.71 -6.34
CA THR A 290 14.95 1.83 -5.42
C THR A 290 14.82 3.15 -6.19
N LEU A 291 14.16 4.12 -5.56
CA LEU A 291 14.08 5.50 -6.01
C LEU A 291 14.52 6.42 -4.88
N GLU A 292 15.65 7.09 -5.07
CA GLU A 292 16.26 7.95 -4.06
C GLU A 292 15.46 9.25 -3.85
N PRO A 293 15.21 9.67 -2.60
CA PRO A 293 14.63 10.97 -2.31
C PRO A 293 15.64 12.08 -2.63
N LYS A 294 15.18 13.18 -3.21
CA LYS A 294 16.06 14.32 -3.51
C LYS A 294 15.81 15.48 -2.53
N PRO A 295 16.71 16.47 -2.45
CA PRO A 295 16.43 17.73 -1.76
C PRO A 295 15.27 18.49 -2.41
N ILE A 296 14.56 19.32 -1.64
CA ILE A 296 13.37 20.06 -2.13
C ILE A 296 13.71 21.01 -3.30
N SER A 297 14.80 21.76 -3.21
CA SER A 297 15.28 22.74 -4.18
C SER A 297 16.41 22.19 -5.06
N GLY A 298 17.03 21.09 -4.64
CA GLY A 298 18.05 20.37 -5.43
C GLY A 298 19.43 21.02 -5.42
N SER A 299 19.72 21.88 -4.44
CA SER A 299 20.87 22.78 -4.49
C SER A 299 21.74 22.80 -3.23
N SER A 300 21.49 21.96 -2.22
CA SER A 300 22.30 21.91 -0.98
C SER A 300 22.23 20.55 -0.30
N ASP A 301 23.35 20.11 0.27
CA ASP A 301 23.46 18.90 1.09
C ASP A 301 22.77 19.05 2.47
N ASP A 302 22.52 20.28 2.92
CA ASP A 302 21.86 20.59 4.21
C ASP A 302 20.33 20.73 4.08
N GLU A 303 19.79 20.69 2.86
CA GLU A 303 18.36 20.81 2.64
C GLU A 303 17.65 19.48 2.99
N PRO A 304 16.48 19.52 3.66
CA PRO A 304 15.72 18.31 3.92
C PRO A 304 15.36 17.60 2.60
N LEU A 305 15.57 16.29 2.61
CA LEU A 305 15.14 15.40 1.54
C LEU A 305 13.61 15.33 1.50
N TRP A 306 13.06 14.87 0.38
CA TRP A 306 11.62 14.63 0.27
C TRP A 306 11.11 13.59 1.29
N SER A 307 11.94 12.60 1.59
CA SER A 307 11.76 11.59 2.63
C SER A 307 13.15 11.13 3.09
N ASP A 308 13.27 10.58 4.28
CA ASP A 308 14.46 9.83 4.74
C ASP A 308 14.49 8.39 4.20
N HIS A 309 13.39 7.93 3.59
CA HIS A 309 13.30 6.65 2.88
C HIS A 309 13.49 6.80 1.36
N HIS A 310 14.05 5.77 0.74
CA HIS A 310 13.97 5.50 -0.68
C HIS A 310 12.67 4.77 -0.98
N ALA A 311 12.01 5.12 -2.09
CA ALA A 311 10.86 4.36 -2.57
C ALA A 311 11.30 3.02 -3.15
N LEU A 312 10.40 2.04 -3.17
CA LEU A 312 10.53 0.85 -4.01
C LEU A 312 9.57 0.95 -5.19
N VAL A 313 10.06 0.72 -6.40
CA VAL A 313 9.27 0.56 -7.62
C VAL A 313 9.37 -0.88 -8.06
N TYR A 314 8.22 -1.55 -8.18
CA TYR A 314 8.13 -2.99 -8.39
C TYR A 314 7.13 -3.32 -9.50
N SER A 315 7.56 -4.11 -10.47
CA SER A 315 6.71 -4.62 -11.55
C SER A 315 6.40 -6.10 -11.34
N PHE A 316 5.13 -6.46 -11.50
CA PHE A 316 4.62 -7.82 -11.27
C PHE A 316 3.42 -8.15 -12.15
N GLY A 317 3.10 -9.43 -12.29
CA GLY A 317 1.96 -9.90 -13.06
C GLY A 317 1.44 -11.24 -12.54
N LEU A 318 0.44 -11.78 -13.22
CA LEU A 318 -0.04 -13.13 -12.94
C LEU A 318 1.01 -14.16 -13.37
N VAL A 319 1.11 -15.29 -12.66
CA VAL A 319 2.07 -16.35 -12.98
C VAL A 319 1.84 -16.95 -14.37
N ASN A 320 0.57 -16.97 -14.80
CA ASN A 320 0.14 -17.58 -16.05
C ASN A 320 -0.10 -16.59 -17.19
N GLU A 321 0.47 -15.38 -17.16
CA GLU A 321 0.51 -14.49 -18.35
C GLU A 321 1.44 -15.06 -19.43
#